data_AF-A0A1Y6C6N2-F1
#
_entry.id   AF-A0A1Y6C6N2-F1
#
_cell.length_a   1.000
_cell.length_b   1.000
_cell.length_c   1.000
_cell.angle_alpha   90.00
_cell.angle_beta   90.00
_cell.angle_gamma   90.00
#
_symmetry.space_group_name_H-M   'P 1'
#
loop_
_entity.id
_entity.type
_entity.pdbx_description
1 polymer ?
#
loop_
_entity_poly.entity_id
_entity_poly.type
_entity_poly.pdbx_seq_one_letter_code
_entity_poly.pdbx_strand_id
1 'polypeptide(L)'
;MSKYLHLSAITILVSLLLPSVAIAENNTMQLDTATEVITDYKALRKQCSSSKGELRKKCFNELSSSNDRYQVAKKIVRQNNEESEPKVHYLSLVN
;
A
#
# COMPACT_ATOMS: atom_id res chain seq x y z
N MET A 1 -33.68 22.74 48.72
CA MET A 1 -33.14 23.14 47.39
C MET A 1 -32.36 21.97 46.82
N SER A 2 -32.99 21.11 46.03
CA SER A 2 -32.31 19.97 45.38
C SER A 2 -33.06 19.65 44.09
N LYS A 3 -32.83 20.47 43.05
CA LYS A 3 -33.44 20.29 41.71
C LYS A 3 -32.40 20.19 40.59
N TYR A 4 -31.11 20.28 40.91
CA TYR A 4 -30.04 20.32 39.91
C TYR A 4 -29.35 18.97 39.66
N LEU A 5 -29.69 17.91 40.42
CA LEU A 5 -28.98 16.62 40.32
C LEU A 5 -29.44 15.75 39.13
N HIS A 6 -30.57 16.06 38.50
CA HIS A 6 -31.11 15.27 37.38
C HIS A 6 -30.83 15.87 36.00
N LEU A 7 -30.24 17.06 35.91
CA LEU A 7 -30.09 17.80 34.65
C LEU A 7 -28.75 17.54 33.93
N SER A 8 -27.87 16.70 34.46
CA SER A 8 -26.55 16.40 33.88
C SER A 8 -26.49 15.08 33.11
N ALA A 9 -27.49 14.21 33.22
CA ALA A 9 -27.43 12.85 32.65
C ALA A 9 -27.92 12.75 31.19
N ILE A 10 -28.60 13.78 30.67
CA ILE A 10 -29.27 13.71 29.35
C ILE A 10 -28.37 14.25 28.22
N THR A 11 -27.31 15.02 28.51
CA THR A 11 -26.51 15.70 27.50
C THR A 11 -25.35 14.91 26.91
N ILE A 12 -25.12 13.65 27.31
CA ILE A 12 -23.95 12.86 26.86
C ILE A 12 -24.32 11.88 25.71
N LEU A 13 -25.59 11.69 25.38
CA LEU A 13 -26.00 10.64 24.43
C LEU A 13 -26.05 11.07 22.95
N VAL A 14 -25.79 12.35 22.61
CA VAL A 14 -25.94 12.89 21.24
C VAL A 14 -24.58 13.29 20.67
N SER A 15 -23.65 12.34 20.56
CA SER A 15 -22.37 12.56 19.87
C SER A 15 -21.86 11.35 19.06
N LEU A 16 -22.63 10.27 18.98
CA LEU A 16 -22.18 8.99 18.38
C LEU A 16 -22.61 8.76 16.92
N LEU A 17 -22.98 9.81 16.19
CA LEU A 17 -23.41 9.71 14.78
C LEU A 17 -22.53 10.57 13.86
N LEU A 18 -21.20 10.46 14.00
CA LEU A 18 -20.34 10.83 12.87
C LEU A 18 -20.26 9.62 11.92
N PRO A 19 -20.81 9.69 10.70
CA PRO A 19 -20.55 8.67 9.71
C PRO A 19 -19.05 8.70 9.39
N SER A 20 -18.35 7.58 9.64
CA SER A 20 -16.98 7.38 9.17
C SER A 20 -16.99 7.43 7.65
N VAL A 21 -16.59 8.57 7.09
CA VAL A 21 -16.22 8.66 5.68
C VAL A 21 -14.99 7.79 5.48
N ALA A 22 -15.20 6.57 4.99
CA ALA A 22 -14.13 5.73 4.47
C ALA A 22 -13.60 6.43 3.21
N ILE A 23 -12.53 7.21 3.38
CA ILE A 23 -11.76 7.74 2.26
C ILE A 23 -11.12 6.51 1.61
N ALA A 24 -11.71 6.04 0.52
CA ALA A 24 -11.04 5.11 -0.37
C ALA A 24 -9.82 5.84 -0.94
N GLU A 25 -8.65 5.58 -0.34
CA GLU A 25 -7.38 6.14 -0.78
C GLU A 25 -7.10 5.61 -2.18
N ASN A 26 -7.42 6.42 -3.20
CA ASN A 26 -7.05 6.16 -4.58
C ASN A 26 -5.53 6.30 -4.67
N ASN A 27 -4.83 5.21 -4.33
CA ASN A 27 -3.37 5.09 -4.32
C ASN A 27 -2.83 5.16 -5.77
N THR A 28 -2.88 6.35 -6.36
CA THR A 28 -2.24 6.68 -7.64
C THR A 28 -0.76 6.94 -7.37
N MET A 29 0.00 5.86 -7.19
CA MET A 29 1.45 5.94 -7.07
C MET A 29 2.05 6.39 -8.42
N GLN A 30 2.85 7.46 -8.41
CA GLN A 30 3.52 7.98 -9.60
C GLN A 30 4.63 7.02 -10.06
N LEU A 31 4.99 7.07 -11.36
CA LEU A 31 5.99 6.17 -11.96
C LEU A 31 7.36 6.28 -11.28
N ASP A 32 7.80 7.50 -10.96
CA ASP A 32 9.08 7.73 -10.26
C ASP A 32 9.06 7.09 -8.87
N THR A 33 7.98 7.30 -8.11
CA THR A 33 7.76 6.66 -6.80
C THR A 33 7.72 5.14 -6.92
N ALA A 34 7.08 4.59 -7.95
CA ALA A 34 7.04 3.14 -8.18
C ALA A 34 8.44 2.57 -8.46
N THR A 35 9.25 3.30 -9.23
CA THR A 35 10.63 2.91 -9.53
C THR A 35 11.51 2.95 -8.28
N GLU A 36 11.34 3.96 -7.43
CA GLU A 36 12.01 4.08 -6.14
C GLU A 36 11.64 2.91 -5.21
N VAL A 37 10.34 2.61 -5.05
CA VAL A 37 9.86 1.47 -4.25
C VAL A 37 10.48 0.13 -4.68
N ILE A 38 10.61 -0.10 -5.99
CA ILE A 38 11.27 -1.31 -6.51
C ILE A 38 12.75 -1.33 -6.14
N THR A 39 13.42 -0.18 -6.20
CA THR A 39 14.83 -0.04 -5.88
C THR A 39 15.08 -0.31 -4.40
N ASP A 40 14.29 0.31 -3.53
CA ASP A 40 14.37 0.13 -2.08
C ASP A 40 14.09 -1.31 -1.67
N TYR A 41 13.06 -1.93 -2.24
CA TYR A 41 12.74 -3.33 -1.97
C TYR A 41 13.91 -4.26 -2.33
N LYS A 42 14.57 -4.02 -3.48
CA LYS A 42 15.75 -4.80 -3.89
C LYS A 42 16.94 -4.56 -2.96
N ALA A 43 17.15 -3.32 -2.52
CA ALA A 43 18.20 -2.97 -1.57
C ALA A 43 17.97 -3.68 -0.22
N LEU A 44 16.75 -3.61 0.32
CA LEU A 44 16.35 -4.29 1.55
C LEU A 44 16.53 -5.80 1.43
N ARG A 45 16.12 -6.41 0.30
CA ARG A 45 16.31 -7.85 0.06
C ARG A 45 17.79 -8.23 0.10
N LYS A 46 18.67 -7.43 -0.52
CA LYS A 46 20.12 -7.63 -0.49
C LYS A 46 20.67 -7.51 0.93
N GLN A 47 20.24 -6.50 1.68
CA GLN A 47 20.60 -6.33 3.09
C GLN A 47 20.18 -7.56 3.92
N CYS A 48 18.93 -8.00 3.79
CA CYS A 48 18.43 -9.17 4.52
C CYS A 48 19.19 -10.46 4.15
N SER A 49 19.66 -10.59 2.91
CA SER A 49 20.48 -11.74 2.49
C SER A 49 21.86 -11.78 3.14
N SER A 50 22.38 -10.63 3.57
CA SER A 50 23.69 -10.51 4.24
C SER A 50 23.57 -10.68 5.77
N SER A 51 22.36 -10.54 6.33
CA SER A 51 22.07 -10.70 7.76
C SER A 51 22.05 -12.17 8.21
N LYS A 52 22.30 -12.42 9.50
CA LYS A 52 22.31 -13.78 10.10
C LYS A 52 21.40 -13.88 11.33
N GLY A 53 20.96 -15.10 11.65
CA GLY A 53 20.20 -15.41 12.86
C GLY A 53 18.89 -14.62 12.98
N GLU A 54 18.59 -14.13 14.18
CA GLU A 54 17.37 -13.37 14.46
C GLU A 54 17.27 -12.05 13.68
N LEU A 55 18.42 -11.41 13.40
CA LEU A 55 18.44 -10.20 12.55
C LEU A 55 17.95 -10.50 11.13
N ARG A 56 18.28 -11.68 10.60
CA ARG A 56 17.77 -12.12 9.30
C ARG A 56 16.26 -12.28 9.34
N LYS A 57 15.71 -12.98 10.34
CA LYS A 57 14.26 -13.17 10.48
C LYS A 57 13.51 -11.84 10.55
N LYS A 58 13.98 -10.92 11.40
CA LYS A 58 13.39 -9.58 11.52
C LYS A 58 13.43 -8.81 10.20
N CYS A 59 14.56 -8.83 9.50
CA CYS A 59 14.69 -8.17 8.20
C CYS A 59 13.75 -8.76 7.15
N PHE A 60 13.63 -10.09 7.07
CA PHE A 60 12.71 -10.75 6.13
C PHE A 60 11.24 -10.49 6.47
N ASN A 61 10.88 -10.25 7.75
CA ASN A 61 9.53 -9.83 8.10
C ASN A 61 9.23 -8.42 7.56
N GLU A 62 10.18 -7.49 7.63
CA GLU A 62 10.05 -6.15 7.04
C GLU A 62 10.04 -6.19 5.50
N LEU A 63 10.85 -7.07 4.91
CA LEU A 63 10.79 -7.34 3.47
C LEU A 63 9.42 -7.93 3.08
N SER A 64 8.82 -8.76 3.93
CA SER A 64 7.50 -9.33 3.67
C SER A 64 6.40 -8.27 3.77
N SER A 65 6.46 -7.37 4.76
CA SER A 65 5.46 -6.31 4.92
C SER A 65 5.49 -5.28 3.79
N SER A 66 6.65 -5.10 3.13
CA SER A 66 6.80 -4.23 1.96
C SER A 66 6.46 -4.89 0.63
N ASN A 67 6.19 -6.21 0.59
CA ASN A 67 5.98 -6.96 -0.65
C ASN A 67 4.77 -6.45 -1.45
N ASP A 68 3.65 -6.14 -0.79
CA ASP A 68 2.45 -5.72 -1.51
C ASP A 68 2.66 -4.40 -2.24
N ARG A 69 3.30 -3.43 -1.57
CA ARG A 69 3.70 -2.16 -2.18
C ARG A 69 4.66 -2.37 -3.36
N TYR A 70 5.59 -3.32 -3.24
CA TYR A 70 6.47 -3.72 -4.34
C TYR A 70 5.73 -4.33 -5.54
N GLN A 71 4.73 -5.18 -5.32
CA GLN A 71 3.95 -5.75 -6.43
C GLN A 71 3.11 -4.67 -7.14
N VAL A 72 2.53 -3.73 -6.38
CA VAL A 72 1.81 -2.57 -6.95
C VAL A 72 2.75 -1.73 -7.81
N ALA A 73 3.92 -1.37 -7.27
CA ALA A 73 4.93 -0.60 -8.00
C ALA A 73 5.37 -1.29 -9.30
N LYS A 74 5.61 -2.61 -9.26
CA LYS A 74 5.93 -3.40 -10.47
C LYS A 74 4.85 -3.34 -11.53
N LYS A 75 3.57 -3.38 -11.12
CA LYS A 75 2.44 -3.30 -12.05
C LYS A 75 2.42 -1.95 -12.76
N ILE A 76 2.62 -0.85 -12.02
CA ILE A 76 2.64 0.51 -12.56
C ILE A 76 3.79 0.68 -13.57
N VAL A 77 5.01 0.27 -13.22
CA VAL A 77 6.16 0.35 -14.12
C VAL A 77 5.92 -0.48 -15.37
N ARG A 78 5.37 -1.70 -15.24
CA ARG A 78 5.05 -2.54 -16.40
C ARG A 78 4.00 -1.90 -17.31
N GLN A 79 2.92 -1.35 -16.76
CA GLN A 79 1.86 -0.71 -17.53
C GLN A 79 2.39 0.50 -18.31
N ASN A 80 3.23 1.33 -17.70
CA ASN A 80 3.86 2.46 -18.39
C ASN A 80 4.79 2.00 -19.54
N ASN A 81 5.52 0.90 -19.35
CA ASN A 81 6.38 0.33 -20.40
C ASN A 81 5.59 -0.34 -21.53
N GLU A 82 4.45 -0.99 -21.23
CA GLU A 82 3.57 -1.60 -22.24
C GLU A 82 2.82 -0.54 -23.06
N GLU A 83 2.49 0.62 -22.48
CA GLU A 83 1.90 1.74 -23.22
C GLU A 83 2.89 2.42 -24.19
N SER A 84 4.20 2.27 -23.95
CA SER A 84 5.25 2.87 -24.78
C SER A 84 5.74 1.97 -25.92
N GLU A 85 5.39 0.67 -25.94
CA GLU A 85 5.75 -0.27 -27.00
C GLU A 85 4.51 -0.65 -27.84
N PRO A 86 4.49 -0.43 -29.17
CA PRO A 86 3.38 -0.87 -30.01
C PRO A 86 3.26 -2.40 -29.96
N LYS A 87 2.12 -2.88 -29.45
CA LYS A 87 1.83 -4.32 -29.28
C LYS A 87 1.61 -4.99 -30.64
N VAL A 88 2.68 -5.31 -31.37
CA VAL A 88 2.59 -5.98 -32.67
C VAL A 88 2.29 -7.47 -32.47
N HIS A 89 1.03 -7.86 -32.61
CA HIS A 89 0.65 -9.28 -32.68
C HIS A 89 0.93 -9.81 -34.09
N TYR A 90 2.01 -10.58 -34.25
CA TYR A 90 2.27 -11.34 -35.48
C TYR A 90 1.39 -12.59 -35.51
N LEU A 91 0.35 -12.59 -36.34
CA LEU A 91 -0.38 -13.80 -36.71
C LEU A 91 0.34 -14.43 -37.90
N SER A 92 0.94 -15.60 -37.70
CA SER A 92 1.48 -16.39 -38.82
C SER A 92 0.33 -17.16 -39.46
N LEU A 93 -0.09 -16.75 -40.65
CA LEU A 93 -0.97 -17.54 -41.51
C LEU A 93 -0.12 -18.66 -42.13
N VAL A 94 -0.35 -19.89 -41.67
CA VAL A 94 0.18 -21.11 -42.31
C VAL A 94 -0.84 -21.53 -43.38
N ASN A 95 -0.40 -21.55 -44.63
CA ASN A 95 -1.15 -22.09 -45.78
C ASN A 95 -1.34 -23.60 -45.67
#